data_AF-A0AAV0Y3T5-F1
#
_entry.id   AF-A0AAV0Y3T5-F1
#
_cell.length_a   1.000
_cell.length_b   1.000
_cell.length_c   1.000
_cell.angle_alpha   90.00
_cell.angle_beta   90.00
_cell.angle_gamma   90.00
#
_symmetry.space_group_name_H-M   'P 1'
#
loop_
_entity.id
_entity.type
_entity.pdbx_description
1 polymer ?
#
loop_
_entity_poly.entity_id
_entity_poly.type
_entity_poly.pdbx_seq_one_letter_code
_entity_poly.pdbx_strand_id
1 'polypeptide(L)'
;MKADTMDEKERYCTLVFDEMKIKHFLEYSKYLDLFEGYEDLGPLRRSNKLLAGQAMVFLIRGLYASWKLPISYFFTSTSVKHTDLSILLMDVIEKLLDCGFIVTAMICDQGKNNVSALVKDLKMKKDKPFVEVKGRIHLDLRDVYEIDKNSGISRSLLKITDSHMNPDPFQLMSCKLAMQLFSNSMAAAMETCIMTKPLKSNTPVNTLDMVKELNNLLDFLNSKSLFDKNPFKCAISQERPQQLEFLLKTNLGSKI
;
A
#
# COMPACT_ATOMS: atom_id res chain seq x y z
N MET A 1 5.19 4.60 22.54
CA MET A 1 5.02 5.03 21.13
C MET A 1 3.59 4.75 20.69
N LYS A 2 3.07 5.40 19.63
CA LYS A 2 1.68 5.20 19.16
C LYS A 2 1.37 3.72 18.84
N ALA A 3 2.38 2.97 18.39
CA ALA A 3 2.28 1.54 18.14
C ALA A 3 2.05 0.70 19.42
N ASP A 4 2.57 1.12 20.59
CA ASP A 4 2.43 0.37 21.84
C ASP A 4 1.00 0.44 22.41
N THR A 5 0.26 1.47 22.00
CA THR A 5 -1.15 1.67 22.36
C THR A 5 -2.12 1.09 21.32
N MET A 6 -1.60 0.49 20.24
CA MET A 6 -2.37 -0.04 19.12
C MET A 6 -2.50 -1.55 19.20
N ASP A 7 -3.67 -2.06 18.85
CA ASP A 7 -3.87 -3.50 18.69
C ASP A 7 -3.00 -4.05 17.55
N GLU A 8 -2.71 -5.36 17.58
CA GLU A 8 -1.86 -5.99 16.56
C GLU A 8 -2.33 -5.73 15.13
N LYS A 9 -3.64 -5.74 14.89
CA LYS A 9 -4.22 -5.42 13.57
C LYS A 9 -4.01 -3.95 13.19
N GLU A 10 -4.07 -3.02 14.13
CA GLU A 10 -3.92 -1.59 13.86
C GLU A 10 -2.49 -1.19 13.50
N ARG A 11 -1.52 -2.05 13.85
CA ARG A 11 -0.09 -1.87 13.54
C ARG A 11 0.26 -2.24 12.09
N TYR A 12 -0.62 -2.91 11.35
CA TYR A 12 -0.42 -3.15 9.92
C TYR A 12 -0.59 -1.86 9.14
N CYS A 13 0.42 -1.50 8.35
CA CYS A 13 0.42 -0.27 7.57
C CYS A 13 1.09 -0.44 6.20
N THR A 14 0.72 0.46 5.29
CA THR A 14 1.46 0.68 4.04
C THR A 14 2.38 1.88 4.19
N LEU A 15 3.58 1.79 3.63
CA LEU A 15 4.51 2.90 3.51
C LEU A 15 4.27 3.58 2.17
N VAL A 16 3.92 4.86 2.19
CA VAL A 16 3.68 5.70 1.02
C VAL A 16 4.78 6.76 0.97
N PHE A 17 5.39 6.95 -0.19
CA PHE A 17 6.34 8.04 -0.37
C PHE A 17 6.18 8.72 -1.72
N ASP A 18 6.36 10.04 -1.72
CA ASP A 18 6.20 10.88 -2.90
C ASP A 18 7.05 12.16 -2.80
N GLU A 19 7.39 12.74 -3.95
CA GLU A 19 8.09 14.01 -4.06
C GLU A 19 7.11 15.15 -4.31
N MET A 20 7.19 16.21 -3.51
CA MET A 20 6.47 17.46 -3.75
C MET A 20 7.43 18.60 -4.12
N LYS A 21 7.06 19.42 -5.10
CA LYS A 21 7.81 20.63 -5.43
C LYS A 21 7.59 21.70 -4.37
N ILE A 22 8.68 22.33 -3.94
CA ILE A 22 8.68 23.45 -3.00
C ILE A 22 9.40 24.64 -3.64
N LYS A 23 9.11 25.84 -3.15
CA LYS A 23 9.76 27.06 -3.63
C LYS A 23 11.20 27.11 -3.11
N HIS A 24 12.15 27.41 -3.99
CA HIS A 24 13.49 27.78 -3.57
C HIS A 24 13.44 29.05 -2.73
N PHE A 25 13.72 28.93 -1.44
CA PHE A 25 13.68 30.04 -0.51
C PHE A 25 14.64 29.77 0.64
N LEU A 26 15.46 30.77 0.98
CA LEU A 26 16.40 30.70 2.09
C LEU A 26 15.90 31.62 3.20
N GLU A 27 15.72 31.07 4.39
CA GLU A 27 15.23 31.81 5.55
C GLU A 27 16.09 31.50 6.76
N TYR A 28 16.43 32.52 7.55
CA TYR A 28 17.10 32.31 8.82
C TYR A 28 16.06 32.06 9.91
N SER A 29 16.04 30.85 10.46
CA SER A 29 15.21 30.50 11.60
C SER A 29 15.91 30.92 12.88
N LYS A 30 15.41 32.00 13.51
CA LYS A 30 15.87 32.45 14.83
C LYS A 30 15.71 31.39 15.92
N TYR A 31 14.69 30.54 15.79
CA TYR A 31 14.39 29.50 16.76
C TYR A 31 15.42 28.36 16.72
N LEU A 32 15.83 27.95 15.51
CA LEU A 32 16.84 26.90 15.31
C LEU A 32 18.28 27.44 15.22
N ASP A 33 18.43 28.77 15.21
CA ASP A 33 19.68 29.49 14.93
C ASP A 33 20.39 28.95 13.67
N LEU A 34 19.62 28.78 12.58
CA LEU A 34 20.08 28.12 11.36
C LEU A 34 19.40 28.68 10.11
N PHE A 35 20.16 28.75 9.01
CA PHE A 35 19.62 29.03 7.69
C PHE A 35 18.94 27.79 7.09
N GLU A 36 17.61 27.84 6.98
CA GLU A 36 16.74 26.87 6.33
C GLU A 36 16.63 27.15 4.84
N GLY A 37 16.30 26.12 4.04
CA GLY A 37 16.16 26.24 2.59
C GLY A 37 17.24 25.56 1.76
N TYR A 38 18.23 24.96 2.40
CA TYR A 38 19.21 24.09 1.75
C TYR A 38 18.73 22.63 1.68
N GLU A 39 19.30 21.87 0.74
CA GLU A 39 19.14 20.42 0.66
C GLU A 39 19.61 19.74 1.96
N ASP A 40 18.76 18.87 2.48
CA ASP A 40 18.94 18.13 3.72
C ASP A 40 18.36 16.72 3.57
N LEU A 41 19.25 15.74 3.39
CA LEU A 41 18.92 14.32 3.27
C LEU A 41 19.05 13.59 4.62
N GLY A 42 19.01 14.32 5.75
CA GLY A 42 19.10 13.75 7.09
C GLY A 42 20.38 12.92 7.29
N PRO A 43 20.28 11.58 7.43
CA PRO A 43 21.45 10.71 7.67
C PRO A 43 22.51 10.77 6.55
N LEU A 44 22.12 11.14 5.33
CA LEU A 44 23.05 11.23 4.20
C LEU A 44 23.80 12.57 4.08
N ARG A 45 23.51 13.53 4.97
CA ARG A 45 24.08 14.88 5.14
C ARG A 45 23.24 16.01 4.54
N ARG A 46 23.51 17.20 5.07
CA ARG A 46 23.04 18.50 4.60
C ARG A 46 24.06 19.15 3.66
N SER A 47 23.59 19.75 2.58
CA SER A 47 24.39 20.58 1.69
C SER A 47 24.35 22.03 2.14
N ASN A 48 25.44 22.77 1.97
CA ASN A 48 25.47 24.24 2.16
C ASN A 48 25.55 25.00 0.82
N LYS A 49 25.43 24.29 -0.31
CA LYS A 49 25.56 24.87 -1.67
C LYS A 49 24.27 24.80 -2.47
N LEU A 50 23.47 23.76 -2.24
CA LEU A 50 22.29 23.47 -3.05
C LEU A 50 21.02 23.87 -2.28
N LEU A 51 20.19 24.72 -2.90
CA LEU A 51 18.89 25.09 -2.36
C LEU A 51 17.88 23.98 -2.61
N ALA A 52 17.05 23.69 -1.62
CA ALA A 52 15.97 22.72 -1.74
C ALA A 52 14.91 23.22 -2.73
N GLY A 53 14.48 22.34 -3.63
CA GLY A 53 13.40 22.57 -4.60
C GLY A 53 12.31 21.50 -4.55
N GLN A 54 12.58 20.40 -3.84
CA GLN A 54 11.64 19.31 -3.61
C GLN A 54 11.70 18.84 -2.15
N ALA A 55 10.61 18.26 -1.70
CA ALA A 55 10.52 17.54 -0.44
C ALA A 55 10.06 16.10 -0.73
N MET A 56 10.89 15.13 -0.38
CA MET A 56 10.54 13.72 -0.34
C MET A 56 9.88 13.44 1.00
N VAL A 57 8.65 12.94 0.99
CA VAL A 57 7.88 12.69 2.21
C VAL A 57 7.56 11.21 2.32
N PHE A 58 7.80 10.64 3.51
CA PHE A 58 7.40 9.28 3.86
C PHE A 58 6.24 9.33 4.85
N LEU A 59 5.15 8.65 4.49
CA LEU A 59 3.92 8.55 5.24
C LEU A 59 3.58 7.08 5.43
N ILE A 60 3.18 6.68 6.63
CA ILE A 60 2.52 5.39 6.81
C ILE A 60 1.02 5.57 6.92
N ARG A 61 0.28 4.60 6.37
CA ARG A 61 -1.18 4.55 6.43
C ARG A 61 -1.63 3.20 6.98
N GLY A 62 -2.52 3.24 7.97
CA GLY A 62 -3.10 2.02 8.54
C GLY A 62 -3.87 1.22 7.48
N LEU A 63 -3.70 -0.10 7.49
CA LEU A 63 -4.39 -1.01 6.58
C LEU A 63 -5.78 -1.35 7.09
N TYR A 64 -5.88 -1.74 8.36
CA TYR A 64 -7.13 -2.13 9.01
C TYR A 64 -7.77 -1.00 9.83
N ALA A 65 -7.11 0.16 9.93
CA ALA A 65 -7.61 1.32 10.65
C ALA A 65 -7.33 2.61 9.88
N SER A 66 -8.27 3.56 9.94
CA SER A 66 -8.19 4.83 9.19
C SER A 66 -7.31 5.85 9.92
N TRP A 67 -6.00 5.67 9.80
CA TRP A 67 -5.02 6.64 10.29
C TRP A 67 -3.90 6.84 9.28
N LYS A 68 -3.29 8.03 9.32
CA LYS A 68 -2.16 8.43 8.48
C LYS A 68 -1.16 9.12 9.38
N LEU A 69 0.12 8.82 9.21
CA LEU A 69 1.18 9.45 10.00
C LEU A 69 2.36 9.77 9.09
N PRO A 70 2.73 11.06 8.93
CA PRO A 70 4.01 11.41 8.31
C PRO A 70 5.13 11.01 9.26
N ILE A 71 6.12 10.27 8.75
CA ILE A 71 7.20 9.68 9.56
C ILE A 71 8.51 10.42 9.35
N SER A 72 8.82 10.76 8.10
CA SER A 72 10.02 11.49 7.77
C SER A 72 9.82 12.32 6.51
N TYR A 73 10.63 13.36 6.39
CA TYR A 73 10.74 14.16 5.19
C TYR A 73 12.20 14.52 4.97
N PHE A 74 12.57 14.68 3.71
CA PHE A 74 13.91 15.05 3.30
C PHE A 74 13.81 16.12 2.21
N PHE A 75 14.67 17.12 2.29
CA PHE A 75 14.69 18.22 1.35
C PHE A 75 15.76 17.98 0.31
N THR A 76 15.40 18.07 -0.96
CA THR A 76 16.34 17.89 -2.06
C THR A 76 16.29 19.04 -3.02
N SER A 77 17.44 19.35 -3.62
CA SER A 77 17.53 20.40 -4.64
C SER A 77 16.81 20.01 -5.92
N THR A 78 16.88 18.72 -6.26
CA THR A 78 16.25 18.06 -7.42
C THR A 78 15.78 16.67 -6.99
N SER A 79 15.30 15.84 -7.91
CA SER A 79 14.75 14.52 -7.53
C SER A 79 15.80 13.66 -6.82
N VAL A 80 15.36 12.92 -5.80
CA VAL A 80 16.26 12.10 -4.97
C VAL A 80 16.91 11.05 -5.86
N LYS A 81 18.24 10.88 -5.76
CA LYS A 81 18.94 9.82 -6.49
C LYS A 81 18.48 8.45 -5.99
N HIS A 82 18.40 7.48 -6.91
CA HIS A 82 17.92 6.14 -6.56
C HIS A 82 18.75 5.45 -5.46
N THR A 83 20.07 5.69 -5.44
CA THR A 83 21.00 5.18 -4.41
C THR A 83 20.68 5.74 -3.02
N ASP A 84 20.41 7.04 -2.96
CA ASP A 84 20.14 7.74 -1.71
C ASP A 84 18.75 7.36 -1.21
N LEU A 85 17.78 7.27 -2.12
CA LEU A 85 16.42 6.83 -1.84
C LEU A 85 16.34 5.42 -1.27
N SER A 86 17.09 4.46 -1.83
CA SER A 86 17.10 3.08 -1.33
C SER A 86 17.66 2.98 0.10
N ILE A 87 18.68 3.77 0.43
CA ILE A 87 19.22 3.87 1.80
C ILE A 87 18.16 4.45 2.75
N LEU A 88 17.52 5.56 2.37
CA LEU A 88 16.48 6.20 3.16
C LEU A 88 15.27 5.28 3.38
N LEU A 89 14.84 4.54 2.36
CA LEU A 89 13.76 3.56 2.45
C LEU A 89 14.05 2.48 3.48
N MET A 90 15.24 1.88 3.42
CA MET A 90 15.63 0.83 4.36
C MET A 90 15.72 1.35 5.79
N ASP A 91 16.32 2.52 6.01
CA ASP A 91 16.39 3.16 7.33
C ASP A 91 14.99 3.46 7.91
N VAL A 92 14.06 3.96 7.08
CA VAL A 92 12.67 4.21 7.50
C VAL A 92 11.96 2.90 7.84
N ILE A 93 12.09 1.86 7.03
CA ILE A 93 11.46 0.55 7.27
C ILE A 93 12.00 -0.09 8.54
N GLU A 94 13.32 -0.08 8.75
CA GLU A 94 13.95 -0.61 9.96
C GLU A 94 13.42 0.08 11.21
N LYS A 95 13.39 1.42 11.21
CA LYS A 95 12.83 2.19 12.33
C LYS A 95 11.35 1.90 12.56
N LEU A 96 10.56 1.72 11.51
CA LEU A 96 9.14 1.37 11.63
C LEU A 96 8.95 -0.01 12.27
N LEU A 97 9.75 -0.99 11.87
CA LEU A 97 9.72 -2.33 12.43
C LEU A 97 10.16 -2.33 13.90
N ASP A 98 11.19 -1.56 14.24
CA ASP A 98 11.67 -1.43 15.62
C ASP A 98 10.66 -0.68 16.52
N CYS A 99 9.87 0.22 15.93
CA CYS A 99 8.70 0.83 16.60
C CYS A 99 7.50 -0.13 16.73
N GLY A 100 7.57 -1.35 16.18
CA GLY A 100 6.50 -2.34 16.26
C GLY A 100 5.42 -2.25 15.17
N PHE A 101 5.57 -1.40 14.16
CA PHE A 101 4.68 -1.38 13.00
C PHE A 101 4.98 -2.55 12.06
N ILE A 102 3.96 -3.04 11.36
CA ILE A 102 4.06 -4.11 10.38
C ILE A 102 3.86 -3.50 9.00
N VAL A 103 4.96 -3.24 8.29
CA VAL A 103 4.93 -2.66 6.95
C VAL A 103 4.66 -3.76 5.93
N THR A 104 3.45 -3.76 5.36
CA THR A 104 3.01 -4.82 4.43
C THR A 104 3.28 -4.49 2.97
N ALA A 105 3.30 -3.20 2.63
CA ALA A 105 3.48 -2.75 1.25
C ALA A 105 4.13 -1.37 1.19
N MET A 106 4.86 -1.12 0.10
CA MET A 106 5.37 0.19 -0.27
C MET A 106 4.60 0.73 -1.48
N ILE A 107 4.29 2.03 -1.47
CA ILE A 107 3.53 2.71 -2.51
C ILE A 107 4.30 3.97 -2.90
N CYS A 108 4.59 4.11 -4.19
CA CYS A 108 5.22 5.29 -4.77
C CYS A 108 4.74 5.51 -6.21
N ASP A 109 5.10 6.67 -6.76
CA ASP A 109 4.88 6.96 -8.17
C ASP A 109 5.89 6.20 -9.08
N GLN A 110 5.79 6.43 -10.40
CA GLN A 110 6.69 5.82 -11.39
C GLN A 110 7.90 6.68 -11.77
N GLY A 111 8.33 7.58 -10.88
CA GLY A 111 9.56 8.35 -11.08
C GLY A 111 10.74 7.42 -11.43
N LYS A 112 11.56 7.80 -12.41
CA LYS A 112 12.70 6.96 -12.88
C LYS A 112 13.63 6.57 -11.74
N ASN A 113 13.78 7.45 -10.74
CA ASN A 113 14.60 7.21 -9.56
C ASN A 113 13.93 6.22 -8.59
N ASN A 114 12.61 6.31 -8.40
CA ASN A 114 11.83 5.37 -7.58
C ASN A 114 11.90 3.96 -8.19
N VAL A 115 11.66 3.82 -9.49
CA VAL A 115 11.79 2.53 -10.20
C VAL A 115 13.21 1.99 -10.12
N SER A 116 14.23 2.85 -10.29
CA SER A 116 15.63 2.42 -10.19
C SER A 116 15.98 1.97 -8.77
N ALA A 117 15.50 2.65 -7.72
CA ALA A 117 15.76 2.29 -6.33
C ALA A 117 15.16 0.93 -6.00
N LEU A 118 13.91 0.70 -6.38
CA LEU A 118 13.20 -0.55 -6.14
C LEU A 118 13.81 -1.73 -6.94
N VAL A 119 14.05 -1.55 -8.24
CA VAL A 119 14.46 -2.65 -9.12
C VAL A 119 15.97 -2.92 -9.07
N LYS A 120 16.79 -1.86 -9.09
CA LYS A 120 18.26 -2.03 -9.16
C LYS A 120 18.87 -2.21 -7.78
N ASP A 121 18.51 -1.35 -6.83
CA ASP A 121 19.20 -1.29 -5.53
C ASP A 121 18.58 -2.26 -4.52
N LEU A 122 17.24 -2.27 -4.41
CA LEU A 122 16.50 -3.25 -3.60
C LEU A 122 16.30 -4.60 -4.30
N LYS A 123 16.83 -4.76 -5.52
CA LYS A 123 16.86 -6.00 -6.31
C LYS A 123 15.47 -6.64 -6.52
N MET A 124 14.41 -5.84 -6.54
CA MET A 124 13.07 -6.32 -6.87
C MET A 124 13.04 -6.77 -8.33
N LYS A 125 12.55 -7.99 -8.56
CA LYS A 125 12.41 -8.56 -9.91
C LYS A 125 10.96 -8.91 -10.17
N LYS A 126 10.63 -9.16 -11.44
CA LYS A 126 9.27 -9.56 -11.83
C LYS A 126 8.81 -10.86 -11.14
N ASP A 127 9.73 -11.78 -10.90
CA ASP A 127 9.53 -13.04 -10.18
C ASP A 127 9.59 -12.88 -8.64
N LYS A 128 10.17 -11.77 -8.16
CA LYS A 128 10.32 -11.43 -6.74
C LYS A 128 9.96 -9.95 -6.51
N PRO A 129 8.66 -9.58 -6.60
CA PRO A 129 8.22 -8.20 -6.46
C PRO A 129 8.09 -7.78 -4.98
N PHE A 130 8.93 -8.33 -4.12
CA PHE A 130 8.95 -8.07 -2.69
C PHE A 130 10.40 -7.95 -2.23
N VAL A 131 10.60 -7.14 -1.19
CA VAL A 131 11.87 -7.02 -0.49
C VAL A 131 11.73 -7.80 0.81
N GLU A 132 12.59 -8.79 1.03
CA GLU A 132 12.56 -9.57 2.25
C GLU A 132 13.23 -8.77 3.37
N VAL A 133 12.41 -8.24 4.27
CA VAL A 133 12.86 -7.58 5.49
C VAL A 133 12.33 -8.40 6.65
N LYS A 134 13.21 -9.11 7.37
CA LYS A 134 12.88 -9.95 8.54
C LYS A 134 11.86 -11.11 8.27
N GLY A 135 11.81 -11.66 7.05
CA GLY A 135 11.33 -13.04 6.79
C GLY A 135 9.81 -13.34 6.80
N ARG A 136 8.93 -12.50 6.24
CA ARG A 136 7.48 -12.81 6.07
C ARG A 136 6.97 -12.47 4.66
N ILE A 137 6.24 -13.39 4.02
CA ILE A 137 5.68 -13.27 2.65
C ILE A 137 4.21 -13.77 2.63
N HIS A 138 3.33 -13.18 1.82
CA HIS A 138 1.96 -13.65 1.55
C HIS A 138 1.76 -13.91 0.04
N LEU A 139 1.40 -15.15 -0.36
CA LEU A 139 1.31 -15.61 -1.76
C LEU A 139 -0.10 -16.09 -2.19
N ASP A 140 -1.09 -15.97 -1.31
CA ASP A 140 -2.38 -16.68 -1.45
C ASP A 140 -3.15 -16.37 -2.74
N LEU A 141 -3.14 -15.11 -3.20
CA LEU A 141 -3.84 -14.72 -4.43
C LEU A 141 -3.23 -15.32 -5.71
N ARG A 142 -1.89 -15.43 -5.74
CA ARG A 142 -1.16 -16.01 -6.86
C ARG A 142 -1.45 -17.50 -6.95
N ASP A 143 -1.42 -18.19 -5.81
CA ASP A 143 -1.68 -19.62 -5.74
C ASP A 143 -3.11 -19.96 -6.20
N VAL A 144 -4.10 -19.18 -5.76
CA VAL A 144 -5.51 -19.36 -6.19
C VAL A 144 -5.68 -19.14 -7.69
N TYR A 145 -5.00 -18.15 -8.27
CA TYR A 145 -5.03 -17.93 -9.71
C TYR A 145 -4.42 -19.08 -10.50
N GLU A 146 -3.27 -19.60 -10.07
CA GLU A 146 -2.62 -20.73 -10.76
C GLU A 146 -3.47 -22.00 -10.65
N ILE A 147 -4.13 -22.24 -9.51
CA ILE A 147 -5.05 -23.38 -9.34
C ILE A 147 -6.26 -23.24 -10.29
N ASP A 148 -6.91 -22.08 -10.33
CA ASP A 148 -8.08 -21.85 -11.20
C ASP A 148 -7.71 -21.88 -12.69
N LYS A 149 -6.54 -21.34 -13.06
CA LYS A 149 -6.03 -21.33 -14.44
C LYS A 149 -5.77 -22.73 -14.98
N ASN A 150 -5.24 -23.62 -14.14
CA ASN A 150 -4.89 -24.99 -14.50
C ASN A 150 -6.03 -26.00 -14.26
N SER A 151 -7.20 -25.55 -13.78
CA SER A 151 -8.38 -26.39 -13.59
C SER A 151 -8.97 -26.82 -14.94
N GLY A 152 -9.04 -28.15 -15.17
CA GLY A 152 -9.62 -28.72 -16.38
C GLY A 152 -11.15 -28.84 -16.38
N ILE A 153 -11.81 -28.50 -15.27
CA ILE A 153 -13.25 -28.73 -15.06
C ILE A 153 -14.04 -27.42 -15.18
N SER A 154 -13.56 -26.36 -14.55
CA SER A 154 -14.16 -25.03 -14.62
C SER A 154 -13.16 -23.95 -14.25
N ARG A 155 -13.28 -22.78 -14.88
CA ARG A 155 -12.46 -21.60 -14.62
C ARG A 155 -13.36 -20.44 -14.20
N SER A 156 -13.16 -19.95 -12.98
CA SER A 156 -13.99 -18.90 -12.37
C SER A 156 -13.38 -17.51 -12.55
N LEU A 157 -12.05 -17.41 -12.64
CA LEU A 157 -11.31 -16.15 -12.76
C LEU A 157 -11.09 -15.74 -14.23
N LEU A 158 -12.17 -15.67 -15.01
CA LEU A 158 -12.12 -15.36 -16.45
C LEU A 158 -11.54 -13.97 -16.76
N LYS A 159 -11.71 -13.02 -15.83
CA LYS A 159 -11.19 -11.64 -15.97
C LYS A 159 -9.75 -11.50 -15.52
N ILE A 160 -9.24 -12.47 -14.76
CA ILE A 160 -7.88 -12.45 -14.22
C ILE A 160 -6.95 -13.14 -15.23
N THR A 161 -5.85 -12.48 -15.50
CA THR A 161 -4.86 -12.88 -16.50
C THR A 161 -3.47 -12.82 -15.90
N ASP A 162 -2.48 -13.33 -16.62
CA ASP A 162 -1.08 -13.25 -16.20
C ASP A 162 -0.61 -11.81 -15.96
N SER A 163 -1.21 -10.83 -16.65
CA SER A 163 -0.99 -9.39 -16.41
C SER A 163 -1.49 -8.90 -15.06
N HIS A 164 -2.38 -9.61 -14.37
CA HIS A 164 -2.80 -9.26 -13.01
C HIS A 164 -1.76 -9.71 -11.98
N MET A 165 -1.13 -10.85 -12.21
CA MET A 165 -0.09 -11.39 -11.30
C MET A 165 1.31 -10.85 -11.63
N ASN A 166 1.56 -10.55 -12.90
CA ASN A 166 2.85 -10.12 -13.42
C ASN A 166 2.68 -8.96 -14.43
N PRO A 167 2.09 -7.82 -14.01
CA PRO A 167 1.88 -6.66 -14.86
C PRO A 167 3.19 -6.11 -15.43
N ASP A 168 3.13 -5.58 -16.65
CA ASP A 168 4.20 -4.74 -17.19
C ASP A 168 4.17 -3.31 -16.58
N PRO A 169 5.21 -2.48 -16.81
CA PRO A 169 5.28 -1.13 -16.22
C PRO A 169 4.07 -0.22 -16.52
N PHE A 170 3.45 -0.35 -17.69
CA PHE A 170 2.25 0.42 -18.05
C PHE A 170 1.00 -0.16 -17.38
N GLN A 171 0.93 -1.49 -17.28
CA GLN A 171 -0.15 -2.21 -16.62
C GLN A 171 -0.16 -1.99 -15.10
N LEU A 172 0.98 -1.72 -14.46
CA LEU A 172 1.05 -1.36 -13.04
C LEU A 172 0.22 -0.10 -12.69
N MET A 173 0.00 0.81 -13.64
CA MET A 173 -0.84 2.00 -13.44
C MET A 173 -2.34 1.69 -13.56
N SER A 174 -2.71 0.49 -14.00
CA SER A 174 -4.09 0.13 -14.23
C SER A 174 -4.77 -0.19 -12.90
N CYS A 175 -5.47 0.81 -12.36
CA CYS A 175 -6.37 0.61 -11.23
C CYS A 175 -7.38 -0.52 -11.51
N LYS A 176 -7.76 -0.71 -12.79
CA LYS A 176 -8.61 -1.83 -13.22
C LYS A 176 -7.99 -3.20 -12.91
N LEU A 177 -6.71 -3.43 -13.22
CA LEU A 177 -6.06 -4.73 -12.95
C LEU A 177 -5.97 -4.99 -11.44
N ALA A 178 -5.64 -3.96 -10.66
CA ALA A 178 -5.60 -4.07 -9.20
C ALA A 178 -6.99 -4.34 -8.60
N MET A 179 -8.02 -3.60 -9.02
CA MET A 179 -9.40 -3.79 -8.53
C MET A 179 -9.97 -5.16 -8.91
N GLN A 180 -9.59 -5.72 -10.07
CA GLN A 180 -10.04 -7.05 -10.48
C GLN A 180 -9.49 -8.16 -9.59
N LEU A 181 -8.28 -8.01 -9.03
CA LEU A 181 -7.75 -8.94 -8.03
C LEU A 181 -8.58 -8.96 -6.76
N PHE A 182 -9.05 -7.81 -6.29
CA PHE A 182 -9.88 -7.68 -5.10
C PHE A 182 -11.36 -7.70 -5.43
N SER A 183 -11.78 -8.73 -6.17
CA SER A 183 -13.16 -8.87 -6.64
C SER A 183 -13.91 -9.99 -5.92
N ASN A 184 -15.25 -9.91 -5.92
CA ASN A 184 -16.10 -11.01 -5.45
C ASN A 184 -15.81 -12.36 -6.14
N SER A 185 -15.43 -12.35 -7.43
CA SER A 185 -15.02 -13.58 -8.13
C SER A 185 -13.72 -14.16 -7.59
N MET A 186 -12.76 -13.31 -7.18
CA MET A 186 -11.55 -13.79 -6.51
C MET A 186 -11.88 -14.37 -5.13
N ALA A 187 -12.70 -13.67 -4.34
CA ALA A 187 -13.14 -14.18 -3.04
C ALA A 187 -13.81 -15.57 -3.14
N ALA A 188 -14.71 -15.76 -4.11
CA ALA A 188 -15.37 -17.05 -4.32
C ALA A 188 -14.39 -18.17 -4.73
N ALA A 189 -13.40 -17.86 -5.58
CA ALA A 189 -12.35 -18.80 -5.95
C ALA A 189 -11.47 -19.17 -4.74
N MET A 190 -11.13 -18.17 -3.91
CA MET A 190 -10.38 -18.37 -2.67
C MET A 190 -11.15 -19.23 -1.66
N GLU A 191 -12.44 -18.99 -1.44
CA GLU A 191 -13.31 -19.83 -0.60
C GLU A 191 -13.28 -21.28 -1.04
N THR A 192 -13.43 -21.51 -2.35
CA THR A 192 -13.40 -22.85 -2.93
C THR A 192 -12.04 -23.51 -2.68
N CYS A 193 -10.94 -22.78 -2.84
CA CYS A 193 -9.58 -23.27 -2.58
C CYS A 193 -9.27 -23.45 -1.07
N ILE A 194 -9.97 -22.76 -0.17
CA ILE A 194 -9.87 -23.02 1.27
C ILE A 194 -10.64 -24.30 1.62
N MET A 195 -11.84 -24.47 1.09
CA MET A 195 -12.69 -25.64 1.36
C MET A 195 -12.11 -26.94 0.81
N THR A 196 -11.56 -26.90 -0.42
CA THR A 196 -10.94 -28.06 -1.07
C THR A 196 -9.51 -28.33 -0.58
N LYS A 197 -8.94 -27.42 0.21
CA LYS A 197 -7.58 -27.46 0.77
C LYS A 197 -6.38 -27.60 -0.20
N PRO A 198 -6.39 -27.12 -1.46
CA PRO A 198 -5.18 -27.07 -2.29
C PRO A 198 -4.16 -26.01 -1.86
N LEU A 199 -4.54 -25.03 -1.04
CA LEU A 199 -3.63 -23.97 -0.58
C LEU A 199 -2.71 -24.45 0.53
N LYS A 200 -1.41 -24.20 0.37
CA LYS A 200 -0.36 -24.65 1.31
C LYS A 200 -0.06 -23.65 2.42
N SER A 201 -0.52 -22.41 2.30
CA SER A 201 -0.28 -21.34 3.25
C SER A 201 -1.26 -21.40 4.43
N ASN A 202 -0.85 -20.79 5.55
CA ASN A 202 -1.68 -20.69 6.76
C ASN A 202 -2.51 -19.39 6.81
N THR A 203 -2.36 -18.51 5.82
CA THR A 203 -3.01 -17.19 5.74
C THR A 203 -4.25 -17.07 4.84
N PRO A 204 -4.75 -18.10 4.13
CA PRO A 204 -5.72 -17.89 3.06
C PRO A 204 -7.08 -17.38 3.59
N VAL A 205 -7.45 -17.74 4.81
CA VAL A 205 -8.66 -17.23 5.49
C VAL A 205 -8.56 -15.72 5.72
N ASN A 206 -7.43 -15.25 6.27
CA ASN A 206 -7.21 -13.83 6.50
C ASN A 206 -7.15 -13.04 5.19
N THR A 207 -6.51 -13.60 4.16
CA THR A 207 -6.46 -12.97 2.84
C THR A 207 -7.85 -12.93 2.18
N LEU A 208 -8.67 -13.97 2.34
CA LEU A 208 -10.06 -13.98 1.87
C LEU A 208 -10.89 -12.87 2.52
N ASP A 209 -10.82 -12.73 3.84
CA ASP A 209 -11.56 -11.70 4.57
C ASP A 209 -11.15 -10.31 4.08
N MET A 210 -9.85 -10.08 3.91
CA MET A 210 -9.32 -8.83 3.36
C MET A 210 -9.82 -8.54 1.94
N VAL A 211 -9.84 -9.55 1.05
CA VAL A 211 -10.34 -9.41 -0.33
C VAL A 211 -11.82 -9.03 -0.36
N LYS A 212 -12.64 -9.65 0.49
CA LYS A 212 -14.08 -9.33 0.61
C LYS A 212 -14.32 -7.92 1.14
N GLU A 213 -13.61 -7.56 2.22
CA GLU A 213 -13.71 -6.22 2.80
C GLU A 213 -13.33 -5.14 1.79
N LEU A 214 -12.21 -5.35 1.07
CA LEU A 214 -11.73 -4.40 0.08
C LEU A 214 -12.66 -4.32 -1.14
N ASN A 215 -13.22 -5.43 -1.63
CA ASN A 215 -14.24 -5.41 -2.70
C ASN A 215 -15.43 -4.54 -2.29
N ASN A 216 -15.99 -4.78 -1.11
CA ASN A 216 -17.18 -4.07 -0.63
C ASN A 216 -16.89 -2.58 -0.40
N LEU A 217 -15.71 -2.24 0.12
CA LEU A 217 -15.28 -0.86 0.26
C LEU A 217 -15.11 -0.16 -1.09
N LEU A 218 -14.49 -0.81 -2.06
CA LEU A 218 -14.30 -0.24 -3.41
C LEU A 218 -15.63 -0.06 -4.14
N ASP A 219 -16.53 -1.03 -4.05
CA ASP A 219 -17.87 -0.95 -4.61
C ASP A 219 -18.67 0.21 -3.98
N PHE A 220 -18.53 0.39 -2.66
CA PHE A 220 -19.11 1.50 -1.91
C PHE A 220 -18.59 2.87 -2.36
N LEU A 221 -17.27 3.05 -2.36
CA LEU A 221 -16.63 4.32 -2.71
C LEU A 221 -16.82 4.70 -4.17
N ASN A 222 -17.10 3.72 -5.04
CA ASN A 222 -17.32 3.92 -6.47
C ASN A 222 -18.79 3.73 -6.89
N SER A 223 -19.72 3.83 -5.94
CA SER A 223 -21.16 3.82 -6.22
C SER A 223 -21.55 5.06 -7.04
N LYS A 224 -22.29 4.84 -8.13
CA LYS A 224 -22.74 5.90 -9.06
C LYS A 224 -24.23 5.84 -9.35
N SER A 225 -24.92 4.84 -8.83
CA SER A 225 -26.31 4.54 -9.14
C SER A 225 -27.16 4.69 -7.88
N LEU A 226 -28.35 5.27 -8.01
CA LEU A 226 -29.34 5.32 -6.92
C LEU A 226 -29.81 3.92 -6.53
N PHE A 227 -29.90 3.00 -7.50
CA PHE A 227 -30.33 1.63 -7.32
C PHE A 227 -29.39 0.66 -8.04
N ASP A 228 -28.98 -0.40 -7.35
CA ASP A 228 -28.19 -1.52 -7.85
C ASP A 228 -28.61 -2.79 -7.09
N LYS A 229 -28.37 -3.97 -7.66
CA LYS A 229 -28.60 -5.25 -6.98
C LYS A 229 -27.58 -5.47 -5.87
N ASN A 230 -26.36 -4.95 -6.04
CA ASN A 230 -25.35 -4.94 -5.00
C ASN A 230 -25.62 -3.75 -4.06
N PRO A 231 -25.92 -3.99 -2.77
CA PRO A 231 -26.16 -2.92 -1.82
C PRO A 231 -24.98 -1.97 -1.72
N PHE A 232 -23.74 -2.45 -1.85
CA PHE A 232 -22.55 -1.60 -1.79
C PHE A 232 -22.40 -0.69 -3.02
N LYS A 233 -23.12 -0.91 -4.13
CA LYS A 233 -23.03 -0.04 -5.33
C LYS A 233 -24.13 1.03 -5.42
N CYS A 234 -25.04 1.04 -4.46
CA CYS A 234 -26.14 2.01 -4.39
C CYS A 234 -25.71 3.30 -3.69
N ALA A 235 -26.48 4.37 -3.87
CA ALA A 235 -26.40 5.55 -3.03
C ALA A 235 -26.72 5.22 -1.56
N ILE A 236 -26.14 5.98 -0.63
CA ILE A 236 -26.42 5.86 0.81
C ILE A 236 -27.85 6.32 1.09
N SER A 237 -28.64 5.48 1.77
CA SER A 237 -30.00 5.81 2.18
C SER A 237 -30.29 5.28 3.59
N GLN A 238 -31.11 6.02 4.35
CA GLN A 238 -31.61 5.58 5.66
C GLN A 238 -32.45 4.30 5.55
N GLU A 239 -33.06 4.03 4.40
CA GLU A 239 -33.88 2.85 4.14
C GLU A 239 -33.06 1.56 3.92
N ARG A 240 -31.74 1.68 3.68
CA ARG A 240 -30.82 0.56 3.45
C ARG A 240 -29.56 0.71 4.30
N PRO A 241 -29.62 0.42 5.61
CA PRO A 241 -28.54 0.72 6.53
C PRO A 241 -27.29 -0.13 6.34
N GLN A 242 -27.32 -1.19 5.51
CA GLN A 242 -26.21 -2.14 5.32
C GLN A 242 -24.87 -1.49 4.98
N GLN A 243 -24.88 -0.41 4.18
CA GLN A 243 -23.65 0.33 3.83
C GLN A 243 -23.14 1.14 5.03
N LEU A 244 -24.05 1.76 5.78
CA LEU A 244 -23.75 2.54 6.97
C LEU A 244 -23.30 1.61 8.10
N GLU A 245 -23.94 0.47 8.30
CA GLU A 245 -23.55 -0.58 9.23
C GLU A 245 -22.20 -1.16 8.87
N PHE A 246 -21.90 -1.40 7.58
CA PHE A 246 -20.57 -1.83 7.15
C PHE A 246 -19.52 -0.78 7.49
N LEU A 247 -19.75 0.50 7.15
CA LEU A 247 -18.84 1.60 7.53
C LEU A 247 -18.66 1.70 9.04
N LEU A 248 -19.76 1.58 9.79
CA LEU A 248 -19.73 1.60 11.24
C LEU A 248 -19.00 0.38 11.79
N LYS A 249 -19.13 -0.82 11.19
CA LYS A 249 -18.41 -2.04 11.57
C LYS A 249 -16.91 -1.89 11.33
N THR A 250 -16.54 -1.36 10.17
CA THR A 250 -15.15 -1.04 9.83
C THR A 250 -14.59 0.06 10.76
N ASN A 251 -15.44 0.97 11.24
CA ASN A 251 -15.11 1.95 12.28
C ASN A 251 -15.33 1.42 13.72
N LEU A 252 -15.93 0.26 13.98
CA LEU A 252 -16.29 -0.20 15.33
C LEU A 252 -15.12 -0.88 16.05
N GLY A 253 -13.95 -0.97 15.42
CA GLY A 253 -12.67 -1.06 16.13
C GLY A 253 -12.31 0.24 16.85
N SER A 254 -12.92 1.37 16.47
CA SER A 254 -12.90 2.63 17.22
C SER A 254 -14.15 2.73 18.08
N LYS A 255 -14.08 2.20 19.31
CA LYS A 255 -14.98 2.63 20.39
C LYS A 255 -14.14 3.17 21.56
N ILE A 256 -14.14 4.51 21.60
CA ILE A 256 -13.77 5.46 22.66
C ILE A 256 -12.28 5.58 22.92
#